data_AF-A0A4Y2Q1C2-F1
#
_entry.id   AF-A0A4Y2Q1C2-F1
#
_cell.length_a   1.000
_cell.length_b   1.000
_cell.length_c   1.000
_cell.angle_alpha   90.00
_cell.angle_beta   90.00
_cell.angle_gamma   90.00
#
_symmetry.space_group_name_H-M   'P 1'
#
loop_
_entity.id
_entity.type
_entity.pdbx_description
1 polymer ?
#
loop_
_entity_poly.entity_id
_entity_poly.type
_entity_poly.pdbx_seq_one_letter_code
_entity_poly.pdbx_strand_id
1 'polypeptide(L)'
;MSIFAGARKCDLKILAEELGEMVNDSHKLKDLKKIILASKECDEESAKEWMNTIINERKEREVIAEQKRHEVIAEQKRQEIIAERRRQDKIAERRRQDEIAE
;
A
#
# COMPACT_ATOMS: atom_id res chain seq x y z
N MET A 1 18.44 -6.97 -20.60
CA MET A 1 17.19 -6.70 -19.86
C MET A 1 17.19 -5.23 -19.46
N SER A 2 16.05 -4.54 -19.41
CA SER A 2 16.05 -3.15 -18.93
C SER A 2 16.16 -3.12 -17.40
N ILE A 3 17.15 -2.41 -16.86
CA ILE A 3 17.35 -2.18 -15.42
C ILE A 3 16.14 -1.51 -14.73
N PHE A 4 15.29 -0.83 -15.51
CA PHE A 4 14.13 -0.09 -15.02
C PHE A 4 12.79 -0.79 -15.33
N ALA A 5 12.80 -2.10 -15.56
CA ALA A 5 11.57 -2.86 -15.81
C ALA A 5 10.66 -2.82 -14.56
N GLY A 6 9.41 -2.38 -14.71
CA GLY A 6 8.46 -2.27 -13.59
C GLY A 6 8.66 -1.06 -12.65
N ALA A 7 9.65 -0.21 -12.94
CA ALA A 7 9.90 1.02 -12.20
C ALA A 7 8.88 2.11 -12.56
N ARG A 8 8.34 2.77 -11.54
CA ARG A 8 7.50 3.97 -11.64
C ARG A 8 8.36 5.22 -11.56
N LYS A 9 7.76 6.37 -11.89
CA LYS A 9 8.43 7.68 -11.79
C LYS A 9 8.93 7.97 -10.36
N CYS A 10 8.15 7.61 -9.34
CA CYS A 10 8.55 7.79 -7.94
C CYS A 10 9.79 6.96 -7.57
N ASP A 11 9.90 5.72 -8.07
CA ASP A 11 11.04 4.85 -7.78
C ASP A 11 12.32 5.41 -8.39
N LEU A 12 12.24 5.91 -9.63
CA LEU A 12 13.36 6.55 -10.33
C LEU A 12 13.79 7.86 -9.65
N LYS A 13 12.83 8.58 -9.06
CA LYS A 13 13.15 9.80 -8.30
C LYS A 13 13.93 9.45 -7.03
N ILE A 14 13.47 8.46 -6.27
CA ILE A 14 14.19 7.95 -5.08
C ILE A 14 15.59 7.50 -5.46
N LEU A 15 15.73 6.70 -6.52
CA LEU A 15 17.04 6.21 -6.95
C LEU A 15 17.99 7.35 -7.34
N ALA A 16 17.50 8.37 -8.04
CA ALA A 16 18.33 9.52 -8.40
C ALA A 16 18.75 10.33 -7.16
N GLU A 17 17.86 10.53 -6.19
CA GLU A 17 18.18 11.19 -4.92
C GLU A 17 19.23 10.41 -4.11
N GLU A 18 19.15 9.07 -4.07
CA GLU A 18 20.14 8.20 -3.43
C GLU A 18 21.51 8.27 -4.11
N LEU A 19 21.53 8.49 -5.42
CA LEU A 19 22.75 8.73 -6.20
C LEU A 19 23.28 10.17 -6.07
N GLY A 20 22.67 11.01 -5.21
CA GLY A 20 23.08 12.40 -5.00
C GLY A 20 22.69 13.36 -6.13
N GLU A 21 21.85 12.91 -7.07
CA GLU A 21 21.41 13.74 -8.20
C GLU A 21 20.23 14.62 -7.80
N MET A 22 20.27 15.90 -8.22
CA MET A 22 19.16 16.82 -7.97
C MET A 22 18.01 16.58 -8.94
N VAL A 23 16.97 15.88 -8.48
CA VAL A 23 15.76 15.63 -9.24
C VAL A 23 14.55 16.36 -8.64
N ASN A 24 13.73 16.92 -9.53
CA ASN A 24 12.47 17.59 -9.17
C ASN A 24 11.27 16.87 -9.81
N ASP A 25 10.06 17.19 -9.34
CA ASP A 25 8.83 16.57 -9.85
C ASP A 25 8.49 16.93 -11.30
N SER A 26 9.11 17.99 -11.85
CA SER A 26 8.94 18.37 -13.25
C SER A 26 9.69 17.45 -14.22
N HIS A 27 10.68 16.69 -13.76
CA HIS A 27 11.42 15.77 -14.63
C HIS A 27 10.49 14.68 -15.16
N LYS A 28 10.58 14.37 -16.45
CA LYS A 28 9.84 13.24 -17.02
C LYS A 28 10.57 11.95 -16.67
N LEU A 29 9.85 10.83 -16.77
CA LEU A 29 10.41 9.49 -16.53
C LEU A 29 11.65 9.22 -17.42
N LYS A 30 11.66 9.72 -18.66
CA LYS A 30 12.82 9.62 -19.56
C LYS A 30 14.02 10.42 -19.08
N ASP A 31 13.79 11.57 -18.46
CA ASP A 31 14.87 12.44 -17.96
C ASP A 31 15.51 11.85 -16.72
N LEU A 32 14.71 11.33 -15.78
CA LEU A 32 15.20 10.60 -14.60
C LEU A 32 16.07 9.41 -14.98
N LYS A 33 15.64 8.61 -15.97
CA LYS A 33 16.45 7.49 -16.48
C LYS A 33 17.80 7.94 -17.04
N LYS A 34 17.84 9.09 -17.72
CA LYS A 34 19.10 9.64 -18.25
C LYS A 34 20.02 10.12 -17.13
N ILE A 35 19.46 10.77 -16.11
CA ILE A 35 20.20 11.24 -14.94
C ILE A 35 20.86 10.06 -14.23
N ILE A 36 20.09 9.01 -13.93
CA ILE A 36 20.62 7.79 -13.28
C ILE A 36 21.72 7.13 -14.13
N LEU A 37 21.52 7.01 -15.45
CA LEU A 37 22.51 6.42 -16.37
C LEU A 37 23.75 7.30 -16.57
N ALA A 38 23.66 8.60 -16.30
CA ALA A 38 24.77 9.54 -16.42
C ALA A 38 25.57 9.68 -15.11
N SER A 39 25.02 9.20 -13.99
CA SER A 39 25.71 9.20 -12.70
C SER A 39 26.98 8.35 -12.80
N LYS A 40 28.13 8.99 -12.54
CA LYS A 40 29.47 8.41 -12.72
C LYS A 40 29.80 7.33 -11.69
N GLU A 41 28.99 7.21 -10.64
CA GLU A 41 29.23 6.37 -9.45
C GLU A 41 28.41 5.09 -9.42
N CYS A 42 27.47 4.91 -10.35
CA CYS A 42 26.60 3.73 -10.37
C CYS A 42 26.95 2.81 -11.55
N ASP A 43 27.52 1.64 -11.27
CA ASP A 43 27.58 0.58 -12.27
C ASP A 43 26.18 0.00 -12.52
N GLU A 44 25.99 -0.64 -13.67
CA GLU A 44 24.67 -1.13 -14.11
C GLU A 44 24.08 -2.20 -13.16
N GLU A 45 24.93 -2.95 -12.45
CA GLU A 45 24.50 -3.99 -11.53
C GLU A 45 24.04 -3.40 -10.19
N SER A 46 24.80 -2.45 -9.64
CA SER A 46 24.42 -1.67 -8.46
C SER A 46 23.11 -0.92 -8.67
N ALA A 47 22.94 -0.25 -9.82
CA ALA A 47 21.70 0.46 -10.17
C ALA A 47 20.49 -0.48 -10.20
N LYS A 48 20.71 -1.70 -10.69
CA LYS A 48 19.68 -2.73 -10.81
C LYS A 48 19.31 -3.31 -9.44
N GLU A 49 20.27 -3.57 -8.56
CA GLU A 49 19.99 -4.03 -7.20
C GLU A 49 19.21 -2.99 -6.40
N TRP A 50 19.64 -1.72 -6.43
CA TRP A 50 18.93 -0.63 -5.74
C TRP A 50 17.52 -0.46 -6.28
N MET A 51 17.34 -0.50 -7.60
CA MET A 51 16.02 -0.43 -8.21
C MET A 51 15.11 -1.59 -7.78
N ASN A 52 15.65 -2.81 -7.70
CA ASN A 52 14.88 -3.97 -7.24
C ASN A 52 14.45 -3.80 -5.78
N THR A 53 15.32 -3.30 -4.91
CA THR A 53 15.01 -3.02 -3.50
C THR A 53 13.88 -1.98 -3.40
N ILE A 54 13.98 -0.85 -4.10
CA ILE A 54 12.95 0.20 -4.10
C ILE A 54 11.60 -0.34 -4.59
N ILE A 55 11.61 -1.13 -5.67
CA ILE A 55 10.39 -1.75 -6.21
C ILE A 55 9.80 -2.76 -5.21
N ASN A 56 10.65 -3.56 -4.55
CA ASN A 56 10.20 -4.57 -3.60
C ASN A 56 9.60 -3.92 -2.35
N GLU A 57 10.28 -2.94 -1.74
CA GLU A 57 9.77 -2.19 -0.60
C GLU A 57 8.42 -1.54 -0.89
N ARG A 58 8.27 -0.95 -2.08
CA ARG A 58 6.98 -0.40 -2.50
C ARG A 58 5.91 -1.49 -2.52
N LYS A 59 6.18 -2.62 -3.18
CA LYS A 59 5.21 -3.72 -3.30
C LYS A 59 4.81 -4.25 -1.93
N GLU A 60 5.75 -4.39 -1.00
CA GLU A 60 5.47 -4.79 0.37
C GLU A 60 4.55 -3.78 1.09
N ARG A 61 4.81 -2.48 0.93
CA ARG A 61 3.92 -1.43 1.48
C ARG A 61 2.51 -1.49 0.88
N GLU A 62 2.40 -1.75 -0.42
CA GLU A 62 1.10 -1.90 -1.10
C GLU A 62 0.34 -3.13 -0.57
N VAL A 63 1.01 -4.28 -0.40
CA VAL A 63 0.43 -5.50 0.18
C VAL A 63 -0.03 -5.26 1.62
N ILE A 64 0.79 -4.62 2.45
CA ILE A 64 0.41 -4.31 3.84
C ILE A 64 -0.80 -3.38 3.88
N ALA A 65 -0.85 -2.37 3.01
CA ALA A 65 -1.97 -1.44 2.94
C ALA A 65 -3.26 -2.14 2.50
N GLU A 66 -3.17 -3.06 1.53
CA GLU A 66 -4.31 -3.87 1.08
C GLU A 66 -4.79 -4.83 2.16
N GLN A 67 -3.87 -5.49 2.87
CA GLN A 67 -4.20 -6.38 3.98
C GLN A 67 -4.93 -5.62 5.10
N LYS A 68 -4.43 -4.44 5.48
CA LYS A 68 -5.10 -3.57 6.47
C LYS A 68 -6.51 -3.16 6.03
N ARG A 69 -6.70 -2.85 4.75
CA ARG A 69 -8.04 -2.54 4.21
C ARG A 69 -9.00 -3.73 4.34
N HIS A 70 -8.54 -4.93 3.98
CA HIS A 70 -9.34 -6.14 4.13
C HIS A 70 -9.68 -6.45 5.59
N GLU A 71 -8.72 -6.29 6.50
CA GLU A 71 -8.92 -6.49 7.94
C GLU A 71 -9.98 -5.53 8.50
N VAL A 72 -9.89 -4.24 8.15
CA VAL A 72 -10.89 -3.23 8.55
C VAL A 72 -12.29 -3.60 8.05
N ILE A 73 -12.42 -4.02 6.79
CA ILE A 73 -13.72 -4.42 6.22
C ILE A 73 -14.26 -5.67 6.92
N ALA A 74 -13.39 -6.65 7.21
CA ALA A 74 -13.78 -7.87 7.90
C ALA A 74 -14.25 -7.57 9.34
N GLU A 75 -13.55 -6.70 10.05
CA GLU A 75 -13.92 -6.31 11.41
C GLU A 75 -15.23 -5.51 11.44
N GLN A 76 -15.44 -4.59 10.49
CA GLN A 76 -16.71 -3.88 10.35
C GLN A 76 -17.89 -4.86 10.17
N LYS A 77 -17.75 -5.86 9.28
CA LYS A 77 -18.79 -6.87 9.10
C LYS A 77 -19.04 -7.68 10.37
N ARG A 78 -18.00 -8.02 11.14
CA ARG A 78 -18.15 -8.73 12.42
C ARG A 78 -18.92 -7.87 13.43
N GLN A 79 -18.58 -6.59 13.55
CA GLN A 79 -19.27 -5.64 14.42
C GLN A 79 -20.75 -5.49 14.05
N GLU A 80 -21.08 -5.39 12.76
CA GLU A 80 -22.46 -5.31 12.29
C GLU A 80 -23.27 -6.57 12.66
N ILE A 81 -22.71 -7.76 12.47
CA ILE A 81 -23.37 -9.02 12.84
C ILE A 81 -23.62 -9.08 14.35
N ILE A 82 -22.64 -8.67 15.16
CA ILE A 82 -22.78 -8.65 16.63
C ILE A 82 -23.87 -7.64 17.04
N ALA A 83 -23.86 -6.45 16.44
CA ALA A 83 -24.84 -5.41 16.72
C ALA A 83 -26.27 -5.87 16.36
N GLU A 84 -26.42 -6.52 15.20
CA GLU A 84 -27.72 -7.03 14.76
C GLU A 84 -28.23 -8.16 15.65
N ARG A 85 -27.37 -9.10 16.03
CA ARG A 85 -27.73 -10.15 17.00
C ARG A 85 -28.18 -9.57 18.33
N ARG A 86 -27.47 -8.57 18.86
CA ARG A 86 -27.86 -7.88 20.10
C ARG A 86 -29.21 -7.16 19.97
N ARG A 87 -29.54 -6.62 18.79
CA ARG A 87 -30.87 -6.03 18.53
C ARG A 87 -31.95 -7.10 18.55
N GLN A 88 -31.72 -8.23 17.88
CA GLN A 88 -32.66 -9.34 17.87
C GLN A 88 -32.89 -9.92 19.27
N ASP A 89 -31.83 -10.13 20.04
CA ASP A 89 -31.93 -10.63 21.42
C ASP A 89 -32.76 -9.68 22.30
N LYS A 90 -32.55 -8.36 22.18
CA LYS A 90 -33.36 -7.35 22.90
C LYS A 90 -34.84 -7.37 22.50
N ILE A 91 -35.13 -7.56 21.21
CA ILE A 91 -36.52 -7.66 20.72
C ILE A 91 -37.17 -8.93 21.28
N ALA A 92 -36.46 -10.07 21.25
CA ALA A 92 -36.96 -11.33 21.78
C ALA A 92 -37.17 -11.28 23.30
N GLU A 93 -36.30 -10.59 24.04
CA GLU A 93 -36.45 -10.38 25.47
C GLU A 93 -37.69 -9.53 25.81
N ARG A 94 -37.91 -8.42 25.10
CA ARG A 94 -39.11 -7.60 25.28
C ARG A 94 -40.40 -8.39 25.04
N ARG A 95 -40.46 -9.16 23.95
CA ARG A 95 -41.63 -10.01 23.66
C ARG A 95 -41.93 -11.01 24.78
N ARG A 96 -40.89 -11.63 25.35
CA ARG A 96 -41.05 -12.54 26.50
C ARG A 96 -41.55 -11.82 27.75
N GLN A 97 -41.14 -10.57 27.98
CA GLN A 97 -41.64 -9.78 29.10
C GLN A 97 -43.11 -9.40 28.91
N ASP A 98 -43.51 -8.99 27.70
CA ASP A 98 -44.89 -8.67 27.37
C ASP A 98 -45.81 -9.90 27.53
N GLU A 99 -45.38 -11.08 27.08
CA GLU A 99 -46.12 -12.35 27.24
C GLU A 99 -46.28 -12.80 28.70
N ILE A 100 -45.37 -12.44 29.60
CA ILE A 100 -45.46 -12.79 31.03
C ILE A 100 -46.35 -11.78 31.79
N ALA A 101 -46.50 -10.56 31.25
CA ALA A 101 -47.27 -9.49 31.87
C ALA A 101 -48.77 -9.51 31.52
N GLU A 102 -49.17 -10.34 30.55
CA GLU A 102 -50.57 -10.61 30.12
C GLU A 102 -51.16 -11.83 30.84
#